data_AF-A0A6I9XD29-F1
#
_entry.id   AF-A0A6I9XD29-F1
#
_cell.length_a   1.000
_cell.length_b   1.000
_cell.length_c   1.000
_cell.angle_alpha   90.00
_cell.angle_beta   90.00
_cell.angle_gamma   90.00
#
_symmetry.space_group_name_H-M   'P 1'
#
loop_
_entity.id
_entity.type
_entity.pdbx_description
1 polymer ?
#
loop_
_entity_poly.entity_id
_entity_poly.type
_entity_poly.pdbx_seq_one_letter_code
_entity_poly.pdbx_strand_id
1 'polypeptide(L)'
;MAAEGSRRNRPMASVTTPGESRLSASISYILRIGKALLLGLIKTLAQRFEACFPHLASLDQLGGDSLPEEQASGEDDEPDAAQVYSLQEHMLRILQELRSNADITRMAKSISSENPLRSLAEVSEEMFATGVNWGRIVVFFYFTYEVFRESASSLFRDVMDWAMRFLRDRLALWIEQQGGWNGLLNFSPSSQ
;
A
#
# COMPACT_ATOMS: atom_id res chain seq x y z
N MET A 1 -15.80 7.65 69.98
CA MET A 1 -16.07 8.81 69.10
C MET A 1 -14.74 9.19 68.49
N ALA A 2 -14.43 8.76 67.27
CA ALA A 2 -14.76 9.44 65.99
C ALA A 2 -14.09 10.84 65.94
N ALA A 3 -13.32 11.26 64.93
CA ALA A 3 -13.14 10.79 63.56
C ALA A 3 -11.87 11.42 62.93
N GLU A 4 -11.41 10.77 61.86
CA GLU A 4 -10.75 11.27 60.65
C GLU A 4 -9.93 12.58 60.63
N GLY A 5 -8.71 12.45 60.09
CA GLY A 5 -7.91 13.57 59.59
C GLY A 5 -6.91 13.13 58.52
N SER A 6 -7.35 12.31 57.57
CA SER A 6 -6.57 11.86 56.41
C SER A 6 -6.15 13.05 55.53
N ARG A 7 -4.84 13.31 55.40
CA ARG A 7 -4.28 14.03 54.24
C ARG A 7 -3.30 13.12 53.52
N ARG A 8 -3.86 12.40 52.55
CA ARG A 8 -3.15 11.75 51.45
C ARG A 8 -2.30 12.79 50.72
N ASN A 9 -0.97 12.73 50.89
CA ASN A 9 -0.06 13.19 49.86
C ASN A 9 -0.02 12.11 48.77
N ARG A 10 -0.83 12.32 47.73
CA ARG A 10 -0.79 11.55 46.49
C ARG A 10 0.47 11.99 45.72
N PRO A 11 1.43 11.10 45.41
CA PRO A 11 2.41 11.44 44.39
C PRO A 11 1.65 11.60 43.06
N MET A 12 1.95 12.67 42.35
CA MET A 12 1.51 12.93 40.99
C MET A 12 1.69 11.65 40.17
N ALA A 13 0.59 11.05 39.73
CA ALA A 13 0.66 10.18 38.58
C ALA A 13 1.06 11.09 37.43
N SER A 14 2.30 10.96 36.98
CA SER A 14 2.71 11.47 35.69
C SER A 14 1.70 10.96 34.68
N VAL A 15 0.88 11.89 34.15
CA VAL A 15 0.15 11.69 32.92
C VAL A 15 1.22 11.51 31.85
N THR A 16 1.63 10.28 31.66
CA THR A 16 2.27 9.88 30.41
C THR A 16 1.11 9.74 29.44
N THR A 17 0.88 10.76 28.63
CA THR A 17 0.20 10.58 27.33
C THR A 17 1.24 10.00 26.38
N PRO A 18 1.16 8.72 25.96
CA PRO A 18 1.90 8.25 24.82
C PRO A 18 1.02 8.54 23.60
N GLY A 19 1.06 9.80 23.15
CA GLY A 19 0.55 10.22 21.86
C GLY A 19 1.68 10.22 20.85
N GLU A 20 2.30 9.07 20.60
CA GLU A 20 3.31 8.88 19.56
C GLU A 20 2.91 7.66 18.72
N SER A 21 2.28 7.95 17.59
CA SER A 21 2.41 7.31 16.26
C SER A 21 2.71 5.81 16.16
N ARG A 22 2.15 4.96 17.03
CA ARG A 22 2.04 3.53 16.72
C ARG A 22 0.98 3.41 15.64
N LEU A 23 1.39 3.09 14.40
CA LEU A 23 0.44 2.67 13.37
C LEU A 23 -0.48 1.62 13.99
N SER A 24 -1.81 1.75 13.80
CA SER A 24 -2.72 0.72 14.31
C SER A 24 -2.29 -0.63 13.72
N ALA A 25 -2.41 -1.71 14.49
CA ALA A 25 -2.04 -3.05 14.01
C ALA A 25 -2.75 -3.37 12.67
N SER A 26 -3.98 -2.88 12.51
CA SER A 26 -4.77 -2.92 11.28
C SER A 26 -4.10 -2.19 10.11
N ILE A 27 -3.62 -0.96 10.30
CA ILE A 27 -2.91 -0.22 9.23
C ILE A 27 -1.60 -0.93 8.85
N SER A 28 -0.85 -1.43 9.82
CA SER A 28 0.36 -2.23 9.54
C SER A 28 0.04 -3.49 8.71
N TYR A 29 -1.03 -4.21 9.05
CA TYR A 29 -1.50 -5.37 8.29
C TYR A 29 -1.94 -4.99 6.86
N ILE A 30 -2.67 -3.88 6.71
CA ILE A 30 -3.07 -3.33 5.39
C ILE A 30 -1.84 -3.01 4.53
N LEU A 31 -0.79 -2.43 5.12
CA LEU A 31 0.45 -2.13 4.39
C LEU A 31 1.21 -3.40 4.00
N ARG A 32 1.24 -4.43 4.86
CA ARG A 32 1.85 -5.73 4.52
C ARG A 32 1.17 -6.38 3.32
N ILE A 33 -0.17 -6.47 3.32
CA ILE A 33 -0.92 -6.96 2.16
C ILE A 33 -0.70 -6.06 0.94
N GLY A 34 -0.78 -4.74 1.09
CA GLY A 34 -0.58 -3.81 -0.02
C GLY A 34 0.78 -3.95 -0.70
N LYS A 35 1.86 -4.13 0.09
CA LYS A 35 3.20 -4.43 -0.41
C LYS A 35 3.21 -5.75 -1.20
N ALA A 36 2.62 -6.81 -0.65
CA ALA A 36 2.56 -8.11 -1.30
C ALA A 36 1.78 -8.06 -2.63
N LEU A 37 0.66 -7.33 -2.66
CA LEU A 37 -0.15 -7.15 -3.86
C LEU A 37 0.58 -6.35 -4.95
N LEU A 38 1.24 -5.25 -4.58
CA LEU A 38 2.00 -4.43 -5.53
C LEU A 38 3.19 -5.22 -6.10
N LEU A 39 3.97 -5.89 -5.25
CA LEU A 39 5.08 -6.75 -5.67
C LEU A 39 4.59 -7.88 -6.57
N GLY A 40 3.52 -8.56 -6.17
CA GLY A 40 2.90 -9.63 -6.96
C GLY A 40 2.47 -9.13 -8.34
N LEU A 41 1.80 -7.98 -8.40
CA LEU A 41 1.35 -7.36 -9.65
C LEU A 41 2.54 -7.00 -10.56
N ILE A 42 3.58 -6.36 -10.03
CA ILE A 42 4.80 -6.03 -10.78
C ILE A 42 5.45 -7.31 -11.33
N LYS A 43 5.63 -8.35 -10.48
CA LYS A 43 6.22 -9.63 -10.89
C LYS A 43 5.39 -10.29 -11.99
N THR A 44 4.07 -10.40 -11.82
CA THR A 44 3.18 -11.05 -12.79
C THR A 44 3.14 -10.28 -14.12
N LEU A 45 3.07 -8.95 -14.10
CA LEU A 45 3.06 -8.14 -15.31
C LEU A 45 4.41 -8.16 -16.04
N ALA A 46 5.52 -8.11 -15.30
CA ALA A 46 6.86 -8.23 -15.88
C ALA A 46 7.07 -9.60 -16.57
N GLN A 47 6.58 -10.69 -15.96
CA GLN A 47 6.64 -12.03 -16.53
C GLN A 47 5.75 -12.20 -17.76
N ARG A 48 4.54 -11.62 -17.75
CA ARG A 48 3.55 -11.78 -18.84
C ARG A 48 3.86 -10.96 -20.10
N PHE A 49 4.59 -9.85 -19.97
CA PHE A 49 4.80 -8.90 -21.08
C PHE A 49 6.25 -8.86 -21.62
N GLU A 50 7.05 -9.91 -21.38
CA GLU A 50 8.39 -10.12 -22.00
C GLU A 50 9.30 -8.88 -22.07
N ALA A 51 9.63 -8.29 -20.92
CA ALA A 51 10.94 -7.64 -20.80
C ALA A 51 11.81 -8.57 -19.97
N CYS A 52 12.94 -9.00 -20.53
CA CYS A 52 14.02 -9.56 -19.73
C CYS A 52 14.38 -8.49 -18.70
N PHE A 53 13.85 -8.64 -17.48
CA PHE A 53 14.20 -7.84 -16.32
C PHE A 53 15.34 -8.58 -15.63
N PRO A 54 16.62 -8.32 -15.98
CA PRO A 54 17.75 -8.85 -15.22
C PRO A 54 17.74 -8.39 -13.75
N HIS A 55 16.82 -7.47 -13.39
CA HIS A 55 16.68 -6.86 -12.08
C HIS A 55 15.48 -7.36 -11.26
N LEU A 56 14.72 -8.37 -11.72
CA LEU A 56 13.68 -9.04 -10.91
C LEU A 56 14.27 -9.57 -9.59
N ALA A 57 15.53 -10.04 -9.62
CA ALA A 57 16.29 -10.50 -8.46
C ALA A 57 16.51 -9.42 -7.38
N SER A 58 16.49 -8.13 -7.75
CA SER A 58 16.59 -7.05 -6.77
C SER A 58 15.25 -6.66 -6.15
N LEU A 59 14.13 -7.02 -6.80
CA LEU A 59 12.80 -6.84 -6.22
C LEU A 59 12.56 -7.85 -5.08
N ASP A 60 13.15 -9.05 -5.18
CA ASP A 60 13.12 -10.04 -4.09
C ASP A 60 13.88 -9.53 -2.85
N GLN A 61 14.98 -8.79 -3.03
CA GLN A 61 15.70 -8.15 -1.92
C GLN A 61 14.89 -7.02 -1.26
N LEU A 62 14.03 -6.34 -2.03
CA LEU A 62 13.12 -5.29 -1.52
C LEU A 62 11.91 -5.88 -0.77
N GLY A 63 11.56 -7.13 -1.05
CA GLY A 63 10.58 -7.90 -0.29
C GLY A 63 11.04 -8.15 1.15
N GLY A 64 12.35 -8.34 1.34
CA GLY A 64 12.93 -8.94 2.55
C GLY A 64 13.35 -8.02 3.68
N ASP A 65 13.40 -6.69 3.54
CA ASP A 65 13.94 -5.86 4.64
C ASP A 65 13.34 -4.46 4.73
N SER A 66 13.32 -3.93 5.95
CA SER A 66 12.97 -2.55 6.35
C SER A 66 11.49 -2.20 6.62
N LEU A 67 10.90 -2.82 7.63
CA LEU A 67 10.21 -2.06 8.68
C LEU A 67 11.01 -2.27 9.97
N PRO A 68 11.22 -1.25 10.82
CA PRO A 68 11.87 -1.47 12.11
C PRO A 68 11.03 -2.49 12.89
N GLU A 69 11.57 -3.69 13.07
CA GLU A 69 11.03 -4.70 13.97
C GLU A 69 11.21 -4.19 15.41
N GLU A 70 10.33 -3.28 15.83
CA GLU A 70 10.10 -3.09 17.26
C GLU A 70 9.38 -4.34 17.78
N GLN A 71 10.18 -5.33 18.16
CA GLN A 71 9.92 -6.37 19.15
C GLN A 71 8.43 -6.74 19.33
N ALA A 72 7.94 -7.63 18.47
CA ALA A 72 6.73 -8.39 18.73
C ALA A 72 7.04 -9.87 18.53
N SER A 73 7.39 -10.56 19.62
CA SER A 73 7.23 -11.99 19.71
C SER A 73 5.74 -12.32 19.63
N GLY A 74 5.33 -12.90 18.50
CA GLY A 74 4.00 -13.43 18.26
C GLY A 74 3.99 -14.07 16.88
N GLU A 75 4.04 -15.39 16.84
CA GLU A 75 3.65 -16.17 15.66
C GLU A 75 2.23 -15.76 15.22
N ASP A 76 1.97 -15.67 13.91
CA ASP A 76 0.70 -15.35 13.22
C ASP A 76 0.32 -13.88 12.91
N ASP A 77 1.16 -13.12 12.20
CA ASP A 77 0.75 -11.89 11.49
C ASP A 77 1.38 -11.78 10.06
N GLU A 78 1.77 -12.92 9.48
CA GLU A 78 2.05 -12.99 8.05
C GLU A 78 0.72 -13.12 7.29
N PRO A 79 0.43 -12.26 6.30
CA PRO A 79 -0.82 -12.33 5.58
C PRO A 79 -0.98 -13.70 4.91
N ASP A 80 -2.13 -14.33 5.10
CA ASP A 80 -2.43 -15.64 4.52
C ASP A 80 -2.15 -15.64 3.02
N ALA A 81 -1.24 -16.53 2.59
CA ALA A 81 -0.84 -16.65 1.19
C ALA A 81 -2.03 -16.94 0.27
N ALA A 82 -3.02 -17.69 0.74
CA ALA A 82 -4.24 -17.96 -0.03
C ALA A 82 -5.09 -16.69 -0.21
N GLN A 83 -5.23 -15.89 0.85
CA GLN A 83 -5.88 -14.57 0.78
C GLN A 83 -5.15 -13.65 -0.21
N VAL A 84 -3.84 -13.48 -0.06
CA VAL A 84 -3.03 -12.62 -0.94
C VAL A 84 -3.14 -13.05 -2.40
N TYR A 85 -3.07 -14.36 -2.66
CA TYR A 85 -3.23 -14.90 -4.01
C TYR A 85 -4.61 -14.57 -4.60
N SER A 86 -5.69 -14.77 -3.83
CA SER A 86 -7.05 -14.47 -4.29
C SER A 86 -7.25 -12.99 -4.61
N LEU A 87 -6.69 -12.11 -3.76
CA LEU A 87 -6.73 -10.66 -3.95
C LEU A 87 -5.93 -10.24 -5.17
N GLN A 88 -4.75 -10.82 -5.38
CA GLN A 88 -3.89 -10.54 -6.51
C GLN A 88 -4.55 -10.96 -7.83
N GLU A 89 -5.12 -12.17 -7.89
CA GLU A 89 -5.85 -12.64 -9.06
C GLU A 89 -7.05 -11.74 -9.39
N HIS A 90 -7.84 -11.36 -8.38
CA HIS A 90 -8.99 -10.47 -8.59
C HIS A 90 -8.57 -9.07 -9.03
N MET A 91 -7.52 -8.51 -8.41
CA MET A 91 -6.92 -7.24 -8.79
C MET A 91 -6.47 -7.23 -10.25
N LEU A 92 -5.84 -8.31 -10.72
CA LEU A 92 -5.41 -8.44 -12.11
C LEU A 92 -6.59 -8.46 -13.09
N ARG A 93 -7.73 -9.05 -12.73
CA ARG A 93 -8.95 -9.01 -13.55
C ARG A 93 -9.52 -7.60 -13.64
N ILE A 94 -9.66 -6.92 -12.50
CA ILE A 94 -10.09 -5.51 -12.45
C ILE A 94 -9.15 -4.67 -13.32
N LEU A 95 -7.85 -4.87 -13.21
CA LEU A 95 -6.88 -4.15 -14.01
C LEU A 95 -7.06 -4.40 -15.51
N GLN A 96 -7.30 -5.63 -15.93
CA GLN A 96 -7.56 -5.95 -17.34
C GLN A 96 -8.79 -5.21 -17.87
N GLU A 97 -9.88 -5.17 -17.09
CA GLU A 97 -11.08 -4.41 -17.43
C GLU A 97 -10.79 -2.90 -17.52
N LEU A 98 -10.12 -2.33 -16.52
CA LEU A 98 -9.79 -0.90 -16.48
C LEU A 98 -8.83 -0.48 -17.62
N ARG A 99 -7.89 -1.35 -18.01
CA ARG A 99 -6.98 -1.10 -19.14
C ARG A 99 -7.67 -1.08 -20.50
N SER A 100 -8.91 -1.58 -20.61
CA SER A 100 -9.70 -1.39 -21.84
C SER A 100 -10.08 0.08 -22.06
N ASN A 101 -10.06 0.90 -21.00
CA ASN A 101 -10.32 2.33 -21.09
C ASN A 101 -9.10 3.07 -21.67
N ALA A 102 -9.33 3.76 -22.79
CA ALA A 102 -8.31 4.51 -23.52
C ALA A 102 -7.72 5.68 -22.70
N ASP A 103 -8.49 6.30 -21.80
CA ASP A 103 -8.01 7.42 -20.99
C ASP A 103 -7.03 6.95 -19.92
N ILE A 104 -7.33 5.83 -19.25
CA ILE A 104 -6.43 5.21 -18.25
C ILE A 104 -5.11 4.82 -18.89
N THR A 105 -5.16 4.17 -20.06
CA THR A 105 -3.94 3.79 -20.80
C THR A 105 -3.20 5.00 -21.37
N ARG A 106 -3.89 6.10 -21.72
CA ARG A 106 -3.26 7.36 -22.13
C ARG A 106 -2.55 8.03 -20.95
N MET A 107 -3.18 8.08 -19.78
CA MET A 107 -2.57 8.62 -18.57
C MET A 107 -1.33 7.83 -18.16
N ALA A 108 -1.40 6.49 -18.20
CA ALA A 108 -0.23 5.64 -17.94
C ALA A 108 0.96 6.01 -18.84
N LYS A 109 0.72 6.19 -20.14
CA LYS A 109 1.77 6.58 -21.11
C LYS A 109 2.34 7.98 -20.84
N SER A 110 1.56 8.90 -20.27
CA SER A 110 2.05 10.25 -19.95
C SER A 110 2.98 10.31 -18.74
N ILE A 111 3.06 9.23 -17.95
CA ILE A 111 3.99 9.10 -16.82
C ILE A 111 5.42 8.83 -17.31
N SER A 112 5.58 8.48 -18.59
CA SER A 112 6.86 8.38 -19.31
C SER A 112 7.50 9.77 -19.49
N SER A 113 8.11 10.29 -18.43
CA SER A 113 8.78 11.59 -18.41
C SER A 113 10.24 11.45 -17.98
N GLU A 114 11.01 12.53 -18.07
CA GLU A 114 12.38 12.59 -17.51
C GLU A 114 12.42 12.33 -16.00
N ASN A 115 11.29 12.49 -15.28
CA ASN A 115 11.17 12.23 -13.85
C ASN A 115 9.91 11.42 -13.55
N PRO A 116 9.94 10.09 -13.76
CA PRO A 116 8.75 9.25 -13.71
C PRO A 116 8.16 9.14 -12.31
N LEU A 117 8.98 9.23 -11.26
CA LEU A 117 8.52 9.27 -9.87
C LEU A 117 7.71 10.53 -9.56
N ARG A 118 8.18 11.69 -10.03
CA ARG A 118 7.45 12.96 -9.87
C ARG A 118 6.13 12.92 -10.62
N SER A 119 6.13 12.46 -11.87
CA SER A 119 4.92 12.33 -12.67
C SER A 119 3.90 11.38 -12.03
N LEU A 120 4.35 10.25 -11.47
CA LEU A 120 3.50 9.35 -10.71
C LEU A 120 2.86 10.06 -9.51
N ALA A 121 3.62 10.87 -8.78
CA ALA A 121 3.12 11.62 -7.63
C ALA A 121 2.05 12.64 -8.01
N GLU A 122 2.32 13.46 -9.02
CA GLU A 122 1.38 14.49 -9.49
C GLU A 122 0.06 13.86 -9.99
N VAL A 123 0.15 12.81 -10.79
CA VAL A 123 -1.03 12.08 -11.30
C VAL A 123 -1.82 11.41 -10.17
N SER A 124 -1.13 10.85 -9.17
CA SER A 124 -1.79 10.21 -8.02
C SER A 124 -2.54 11.22 -7.17
N GLU A 125 -1.94 12.39 -6.91
CA GLU A 125 -2.61 13.46 -6.17
C GLU A 125 -3.90 13.91 -6.85
N GLU A 126 -3.85 14.15 -8.17
CA GLU A 126 -5.03 14.53 -8.95
C GLU A 126 -6.09 13.41 -8.95
N MET A 127 -5.67 12.16 -9.16
CA MET A 127 -6.58 11.02 -9.21
C MET A 127 -7.39 10.85 -7.92
N PHE A 128 -6.75 11.06 -6.76
CA PHE A 128 -7.38 10.88 -5.46
C PHE A 128 -7.98 12.16 -4.88
N ALA A 129 -7.81 13.32 -5.53
CA ALA A 129 -8.38 14.59 -5.07
C ALA A 129 -9.92 14.57 -4.94
N THR A 130 -10.59 13.80 -5.79
CA THR A 130 -12.07 13.68 -5.80
C THR A 130 -12.60 12.50 -4.97
N GLY A 131 -11.72 11.73 -4.33
CA GLY A 131 -12.08 10.59 -3.48
C GLY A 131 -11.35 9.29 -3.82
N VAL A 132 -11.52 8.30 -2.94
CA VAL A 132 -10.87 7.00 -3.03
C VAL A 132 -11.91 5.92 -3.35
N ASN A 133 -11.58 5.04 -4.29
CA ASN A 133 -12.30 3.80 -4.56
C ASN A 133 -11.33 2.70 -5.00
N TRP A 134 -11.79 1.45 -4.97
CA TRP A 134 -10.97 0.29 -5.32
C TRP A 134 -10.41 0.38 -6.75
N GLY A 135 -11.20 0.82 -7.73
CA GLY A 135 -10.74 1.02 -9.11
C GLY A 135 -9.53 1.95 -9.19
N ARG A 136 -9.58 3.11 -8.53
CA ARG A 136 -8.47 4.07 -8.48
C ARG A 136 -7.23 3.50 -7.78
N ILE A 137 -7.41 2.71 -6.71
CA ILE A 137 -6.30 2.01 -6.04
C ILE A 137 -5.63 1.02 -7.01
N VAL A 138 -6.41 0.28 -7.80
CA VAL A 138 -5.88 -0.64 -8.81
C VAL A 138 -5.15 0.12 -9.93
N VAL A 139 -5.69 1.26 -10.39
CA VAL A 139 -5.00 2.12 -11.38
C VAL A 139 -3.71 2.69 -10.80
N PHE A 140 -3.68 3.08 -9.54
CA PHE A 140 -2.47 3.55 -8.86
C PHE A 140 -1.37 2.48 -8.83
N PHE A 141 -1.72 1.22 -8.52
CA PHE A 141 -0.76 0.11 -8.58
C PHE A 141 -0.28 -0.15 -10.02
N TYR A 142 -1.16 0.00 -11.00
CA TYR A 142 -0.79 -0.08 -12.42
C TYR A 142 0.17 1.03 -12.85
N PHE A 143 -0.10 2.28 -12.49
CA PHE A 143 0.80 3.40 -12.79
C PHE A 143 2.16 3.23 -12.13
N THR A 144 2.18 2.68 -10.92
CA THR A 144 3.42 2.30 -10.25
C THR A 144 4.19 1.27 -11.08
N TYR A 145 3.54 0.21 -11.56
CA TYR A 145 4.17 -0.76 -12.47
C TYR A 145 4.70 -0.12 -13.77
N GLU A 146 3.96 0.80 -14.39
CA GLU A 146 4.39 1.47 -15.62
C GLU A 146 5.68 2.28 -15.38
N VAL A 147 5.82 2.95 -14.24
CA VAL A 147 7.08 3.57 -13.82
C VAL A 147 8.20 2.53 -13.68
N PHE A 148 7.95 1.40 -13.03
CA PHE A 148 8.92 0.31 -12.93
C PHE A 148 9.35 -0.25 -14.30
N ARG A 149 8.43 -0.28 -15.26
CA ARG A 149 8.69 -0.76 -16.62
C ARG A 149 9.66 0.14 -17.38
N GLU A 150 9.57 1.44 -17.18
CA GLU A 150 10.32 2.42 -17.95
C GLU A 150 11.55 2.97 -17.22
N SER A 151 11.62 2.77 -15.91
CA SER A 151 12.70 3.27 -15.06
C SER A 151 13.90 2.33 -15.02
N ALA A 152 15.07 2.92 -14.79
CA ALA A 152 16.25 2.16 -14.39
C ALA A 152 16.05 1.48 -13.04
N SER A 153 16.75 0.37 -12.85
CA SER A 153 16.77 -0.43 -11.62
C SER A 153 17.04 0.37 -10.34
N SER A 154 17.85 1.42 -10.43
CA SER A 154 18.21 2.29 -9.30
C SER A 154 17.01 3.03 -8.70
N LEU A 155 15.95 3.27 -9.47
CA LEU A 155 14.75 3.97 -9.00
C LEU A 155 13.73 3.05 -8.33
N PHE A 156 13.90 1.72 -8.41
CA PHE A 156 12.89 0.77 -7.93
C PHE A 156 12.61 0.90 -6.44
N ARG A 157 13.66 1.12 -5.65
CA ARG A 157 13.52 1.34 -4.21
C ARG A 157 12.75 2.63 -3.93
N ASP A 158 13.12 3.71 -4.59
CA ASP A 158 12.48 5.02 -4.39
C ASP A 158 11.00 5.01 -4.79
N VAL A 159 10.67 4.33 -5.89
CA VAL A 159 9.30 4.19 -6.37
C VAL A 159 8.47 3.32 -5.42
N MET A 160 9.02 2.20 -4.93
CA MET A 160 8.35 1.36 -3.94
C MET A 160 8.14 2.11 -2.63
N ASP A 161 9.17 2.76 -2.10
CA ASP A 161 9.11 3.52 -0.84
C ASP A 161 8.11 4.67 -0.95
N TRP A 162 8.07 5.34 -2.10
CA TRP A 162 7.07 6.37 -2.35
C TRP A 162 5.65 5.80 -2.45
N ALA A 163 5.45 4.71 -3.21
CA ALA A 163 4.14 4.09 -3.35
C ALA A 163 3.58 3.57 -2.02
N MET A 164 4.43 2.96 -1.18
CA MET A 164 4.06 2.49 0.15
C MET A 164 3.78 3.64 1.12
N ARG A 165 4.53 4.75 1.04
CA ARG A 165 4.21 5.97 1.80
C ARG A 165 2.88 6.56 1.37
N PHE A 166 2.62 6.65 0.07
CA PHE A 166 1.34 7.15 -0.44
C PHE A 166 0.18 6.25 0.01
N LEU A 167 0.35 4.93 -0.07
CA LEU A 167 -0.63 3.96 0.45
C LEU A 167 -0.91 4.21 1.94
N ARG A 168 0.13 4.35 2.77
CA ARG A 168 -0.01 4.64 4.20
C ARG A 168 -0.73 5.96 4.46
N ASP A 169 -0.28 7.02 3.83
CA ASP A 169 -0.66 8.39 4.20
C ASP A 169 -2.02 8.78 3.60
N ARG A 170 -2.44 8.16 2.49
CA ARG A 170 -3.64 8.57 1.74
C ARG A 170 -4.71 7.51 1.61
N LEU A 171 -4.33 6.24 1.60
CA LEU A 171 -5.25 5.16 1.20
C LEU A 171 -5.57 4.20 2.36
N ALA A 172 -4.64 4.00 3.29
CA ALA A 172 -4.74 2.97 4.32
C ALA A 172 -5.95 3.17 5.24
N LEU A 173 -6.25 4.41 5.64
CA LEU A 173 -7.43 4.73 6.44
C LEU A 173 -8.74 4.39 5.70
N TRP A 174 -8.81 4.69 4.40
CA TRP A 174 -10.00 4.36 3.61
C TRP A 174 -10.13 2.83 3.46
N ILE A 175 -9.03 2.13 3.20
CA ILE A 175 -9.01 0.66 3.11
C ILE A 175 -9.46 0.03 4.44
N GLU A 176 -9.00 0.56 5.57
CA GLU A 176 -9.44 0.15 6.90
C GLU A 176 -10.96 0.33 7.08
N GLN A 177 -11.50 1.47 6.66
CA GLN A 177 -12.95 1.73 6.68
C GLN A 177 -13.77 0.78 5.80
N GLN A 178 -13.17 0.22 4.74
CA GLN A 178 -13.79 -0.83 3.93
C GLN A 178 -13.68 -2.24 4.54
N GLY A 179 -13.12 -2.37 5.74
CA GLY A 179 -12.85 -3.68 6.37
C GLY A 179 -11.59 -4.36 5.84
N GLY A 180 -10.64 -3.58 5.31
CA GLY A 180 -9.38 -4.07 4.76
C GLY A 180 -9.48 -4.48 3.28
N TRP A 181 -8.45 -5.19 2.81
CA TRP A 181 -8.33 -5.57 1.40
C TRP A 181 -9.40 -6.55 0.91
N ASN A 182 -10.08 -7.26 1.80
CA ASN A 182 -11.20 -8.15 1.42
C ASN A 182 -12.33 -7.39 0.70
N GLY A 183 -12.48 -6.08 0.95
CA GLY A 183 -13.43 -5.25 0.21
C GLY A 183 -13.16 -5.23 -1.31
N LEU A 184 -11.91 -5.42 -1.73
CA LEU A 184 -11.53 -5.49 -3.14
C LEU A 184 -12.16 -6.69 -3.86
N LEU A 185 -12.32 -7.84 -3.18
CA LEU A 185 -12.92 -9.04 -3.77
C LEU A 185 -14.38 -8.84 -4.17
N ASN A 186 -15.07 -7.91 -3.50
CA ASN A 186 -16.45 -7.57 -3.78
C ASN A 186 -16.59 -6.44 -4.83
N PHE A 187 -15.49 -5.83 -5.24
CA PHE A 187 -15.51 -4.74 -6.20
C PHE A 187 -15.58 -5.28 -7.64
N SER A 188 -16.47 -4.68 -8.44
CA SER A 188 -16.52 -4.85 -9.88
C SER A 188 -16.58 -3.47 -10.54
N PRO A 189 -15.67 -3.16 -11.49
CA PRO A 189 -15.65 -1.85 -12.15
C PRO A 189 -16.84 -1.66 -13.12
N SER A 190 -17.49 -2.75 -13.54
CA SER A 190 -18.66 -2.72 -14.43
C SER A 190 -19.99 -2.35 -13.73
N SER A 191 -19.98 -2.26 -12.39
CA SER A 191 -21.19 -2.08 -11.57
C SER A 191 -21.34 -0.67 -10.95
N GLN A 192 -20.58 0.33 -11.40
CA GLN A 192 -20.68 1.72 -10.96
C GLN A 192 -21.07 2.68 -12.08
#